data_AF-A0A2D9PQS2-F1
#
_entry.id   AF-A0A2D9PQS2-F1
#
_cell.length_a   1.000
_cell.length_b   1.000
_cell.length_c   1.000
_cell.angle_alpha   90.00
_cell.angle_beta   90.00
_cell.angle_gamma   90.00
#
_symmetry.space_group_name_H-M   'P 1'
#
loop_
_entity.id
_entity.type
_entity.pdbx_description
1 polymer ?
#
loop_
_entity_poly.entity_id
_entity_poly.type
_entity_poly.pdbx_seq_one_letter_code
_entity_poly.pdbx_strand_id
1 'polypeptide(L)'
;MNTLQTKIWRAIACQILVAFALLGCADRNYLREADQQAMEVIAERAGDPRWNLESYTVAVDDRSRFYDGSESTDVARPTDDVHSNLYMHRVNGYDGWEYWDEDGVTG
;
A
#
# COMPACT_ATOMS: atom_id res chain seq x y z
N MET A 1 39.46 18.92 24.06
CA MET A 1 38.49 17.99 23.45
C MET A 1 39.27 16.90 22.72
N ASN A 2 39.11 15.65 23.13
CA ASN A 2 40.05 14.58 22.79
C ASN A 2 39.91 14.17 21.32
N THR A 3 41.00 14.24 20.57
CA THR A 3 41.09 13.86 19.14
C THR A 3 40.70 12.40 18.89
N LEU A 4 40.75 11.56 19.92
CA LEU A 4 40.26 10.19 19.90
C LEU A 4 38.73 10.12 19.85
N GLN A 5 38.06 11.00 20.61
CA GLN A 5 36.61 11.07 20.66
C GLN A 5 36.06 11.51 19.28
N THR A 6 36.62 12.55 18.67
CA THR A 6 36.16 13.01 17.34
C THR A 6 36.34 11.94 16.25
N LYS A 7 37.35 11.07 16.34
CA LYS A 7 37.54 9.93 15.43
C LYS A 7 36.47 8.85 15.63
N ILE A 8 36.14 8.52 16.87
CA ILE A 8 35.09 7.53 17.19
C ILE A 8 33.73 8.01 16.67
N TRP A 9 33.38 9.28 16.91
CA TRP A 9 32.11 9.84 16.43
C TRP A 9 32.01 9.87 14.90
N ARG A 10 33.11 10.15 14.19
CA ARG A 10 33.17 10.07 12.72
C ARG A 10 33.01 8.65 12.19
N ALA A 11 33.63 7.67 12.85
CA ALA A 11 33.50 6.26 12.48
C ALA A 11 32.06 5.76 12.65
N ILE A 12 31.42 6.10 13.77
CA ILE A 12 30.00 5.77 14.03
C ILE A 12 29.09 6.43 12.99
N ALA A 13 29.30 7.73 12.70
CA ALA A 13 28.51 8.43 11.69
C ALA A 13 28.65 7.80 10.29
N CYS A 14 29.86 7.40 9.90
CA CYS A 14 30.08 6.66 8.65
C CYS A 14 29.37 5.30 8.65
N GLN A 15 29.43 4.53 9.74
CA GLN A 15 28.74 3.24 9.84
C GLN A 15 27.23 3.40 9.75
N ILE A 16 26.65 4.44 10.36
CA ILE A 16 25.22 4.74 10.26
C ILE A 16 24.84 5.10 8.82
N LEU A 17 25.61 5.98 8.16
CA LEU A 17 25.37 6.35 6.75
C LEU A 17 25.42 5.14 5.81
N VAL A 18 26.39 4.24 6.00
CA VAL A 18 26.48 3.00 5.21
C VAL A 18 25.29 2.08 5.49
N ALA A 19 24.85 1.95 6.74
CA ALA A 19 23.67 1.15 7.09
C ALA A 19 22.39 1.69 6.44
N PHE A 20 22.19 3.01 6.43
CA PHE A 20 21.06 3.64 5.75
C PHE A 20 21.11 3.48 4.23
N ALA A 21 22.30 3.46 3.62
CA ALA A 21 22.45 3.21 2.18
C ALA A 21 22.16 1.74 1.78
N LEU A 22 22.26 0.80 2.73
CA LEU A 22 21.94 -0.62 2.52
C LEU A 22 20.47 -0.94 2.77
N LEU A 23 19.72 -0.06 3.43
CA LEU A 23 18.27 -0.09 3.44
C LEU A 23 17.79 0.38 2.05
N GLY A 24 17.69 -0.56 1.12
CA GLY A 24 17.18 -0.27 -0.23
C GLY A 24 15.80 0.39 -0.17
N CYS A 25 15.48 1.22 -1.17
CA CYS A 25 14.11 1.67 -1.38
C CYS A 25 13.23 0.44 -1.57
N ALA A 26 12.33 0.17 -0.63
CA ALA A 26 11.30 -0.84 -0.80
C ALA A 26 10.51 -0.47 -2.06
N ASP A 27 10.37 -1.43 -2.97
CA ASP A 27 9.57 -1.24 -4.17
C ASP A 27 8.13 -0.90 -3.74
N ARG A 28 7.65 0.28 -4.15
CA ARG A 28 6.30 0.74 -3.87
C ARG A 28 5.37 0.08 -4.86
N ASN A 29 5.06 -1.17 -4.56
CA ASN A 29 4.16 -1.98 -5.35
C ASN A 29 2.69 -1.60 -5.07
N TYR A 30 1.95 -1.21 -6.10
CA TYR A 30 0.52 -0.88 -6.00
C TYR A 30 -0.30 -2.03 -5.40
N LEU A 31 -0.03 -3.28 -5.77
CA LEU A 31 -0.76 -4.43 -5.22
C LEU A 31 -0.54 -4.56 -3.71
N ARG A 32 0.68 -4.34 -3.23
CA ARG A 32 0.98 -4.37 -1.80
C ARG A 32 0.25 -3.27 -1.03
N GLU A 33 0.17 -2.07 -1.61
CA GLU A 33 -0.59 -0.97 -1.03
C GLU A 33 -2.10 -1.25 -1.01
N ALA A 34 -2.63 -1.81 -2.11
CA ALA A 34 -4.04 -2.18 -2.21
C ALA A 34 -4.42 -3.29 -1.21
N ASP A 35 -3.60 -4.34 -1.11
CA ASP A 35 -3.78 -5.43 -0.15
C ASP A 35 -3.77 -4.91 1.30
N GLN A 36 -2.83 -4.02 1.63
CA GLN A 36 -2.76 -3.43 2.96
C GLN A 36 -4.05 -2.66 3.29
N GLN A 37 -4.52 -1.79 2.37
CA GLN A 37 -5.76 -1.03 2.56
C GLN A 37 -6.98 -1.95 2.69
N ALA A 38 -7.07 -3.01 1.88
CA ALA A 38 -8.15 -3.98 1.95
C ALA A 38 -8.18 -4.68 3.32
N MET A 39 -7.02 -5.12 3.81
CA MET A 39 -6.92 -5.80 5.10
C MET A 39 -7.23 -4.88 6.28
N GLU A 40 -6.89 -3.60 6.21
CA GLU A 40 -7.26 -2.60 7.22
C GLU A 40 -8.78 -2.45 7.32
N VAL A 41 -9.48 -2.31 6.19
CA VAL A 41 -10.95 -2.23 6.15
C VAL A 41 -11.59 -3.52 6.66
N ILE A 42 -11.08 -4.68 6.25
CA ILE A 42 -11.59 -5.98 6.72
C ILE A 42 -11.43 -6.09 8.24
N ALA A 43 -10.26 -5.73 8.78
CA ALA A 43 -9.99 -5.78 10.21
C ALA A 43 -10.92 -4.84 11.01
N GLU A 44 -11.18 -3.63 10.50
CA GLU A 44 -12.12 -2.70 11.11
C GLU A 44 -13.52 -3.31 11.22
N ARG A 45 -13.99 -3.96 10.14
CA ARG A 45 -15.37 -4.47 10.05
C ARG A 45 -15.56 -5.83 10.71
N ALA A 46 -14.53 -6.66 10.77
CA ALA A 46 -14.60 -7.98 11.35
C ALA A 46 -14.74 -7.98 12.88
N GLY A 47 -14.42 -6.85 13.54
CA GLY A 47 -14.66 -6.68 14.98
C GLY A 47 -16.12 -6.43 15.36
N ASP A 48 -17.04 -6.29 14.39
CA ASP A 48 -18.45 -6.04 14.68
C ASP A 48 -19.10 -7.28 15.33
N PRO A 49 -19.64 -7.17 16.57
CA PRO A 49 -20.25 -8.29 17.28
C PRO A 49 -21.47 -8.89 16.58
N ARG A 50 -22.11 -8.16 15.65
CA ARG A 50 -23.20 -8.69 14.82
C ARG A 50 -22.73 -9.78 13.87
N TRP A 51 -21.44 -9.77 13.50
CA TRP A 51 -20.83 -10.67 12.53
C TRP A 51 -19.65 -11.42 13.15
N ASN A 52 -19.85 -11.96 14.37
CA ASN A 52 -18.84 -12.74 15.08
C ASN A 52 -18.59 -14.09 14.40
N LEU A 53 -17.71 -14.11 13.41
CA LEU A 53 -17.29 -15.31 12.70
C LEU A 53 -16.11 -15.96 13.45
N GLU A 54 -16.25 -17.23 13.82
CA GLU A 54 -15.15 -18.01 14.37
C GLU A 54 -14.22 -18.48 13.24
N SER A 55 -12.90 -18.37 13.45
CA SER A 55 -11.87 -18.90 12.53
C SER A 55 -12.04 -18.47 11.05
N TYR A 56 -12.53 -17.26 10.80
CA TYR A 56 -12.69 -16.74 9.44
C TYR A 56 -11.33 -16.37 8.82
N THR A 57 -11.23 -16.53 7.51
CA THR A 57 -10.10 -16.06 6.70
C THR A 57 -10.63 -15.49 5.40
N VAL A 58 -9.96 -14.47 4.89
CA VAL A 58 -10.23 -13.88 3.57
C VAL A 58 -9.25 -14.39 2.51
N ALA A 59 -8.26 -15.21 2.91
CA ALA A 59 -7.35 -15.85 1.98
C ALA A 59 -8.07 -16.90 1.14
N VAL A 60 -7.76 -16.95 -0.15
CA VAL A 60 -8.33 -17.93 -1.09
C VAL A 60 -7.69 -19.29 -0.86
N ASP A 61 -8.51 -20.34 -0.71
CA ASP A 61 -8.06 -21.73 -0.61
C ASP A 61 -7.34 -22.15 -1.91
N ASP A 62 -6.21 -22.86 -1.78
CA ASP A 62 -5.34 -23.24 -2.90
C ASP A 62 -5.99 -24.20 -3.91
N ARG A 63 -7.03 -24.93 -3.49
CA ARG A 63 -7.82 -25.82 -4.35
C ARG A 63 -8.92 -25.07 -5.12
N SER A 64 -9.15 -23.81 -4.79
CA SER A 64 -10.14 -22.98 -5.46
C SER A 64 -9.73 -22.72 -6.90
N ARG A 65 -10.72 -22.69 -7.81
CA ARG A 65 -10.51 -22.20 -9.18
C ARG A 65 -10.10 -20.72 -9.26
N PHE A 66 -10.29 -19.98 -8.17
CA PHE A 66 -9.91 -18.58 -8.04
C PHE A 66 -8.54 -18.39 -7.40
N TYR A 67 -7.87 -19.47 -6.97
CA TYR A 67 -6.52 -19.36 -6.46
C TYR A 67 -5.56 -18.99 -7.60
N ASP A 68 -4.88 -17.86 -7.42
CA ASP A 68 -3.78 -17.45 -8.29
C ASP A 68 -2.46 -17.69 -7.55
N GLY A 69 -1.66 -18.60 -8.09
CA GLY A 69 -0.32 -18.91 -7.58
C GLY A 69 0.79 -18.11 -8.26
N SER A 70 0.45 -17.13 -9.09
CA SER A 70 1.45 -16.27 -9.73
C SER A 70 2.16 -15.41 -8.68
N GLU A 71 3.50 -15.44 -8.69
CA GLU A 71 4.33 -14.63 -7.77
C GLU A 71 4.63 -13.23 -8.33
N SER A 72 4.17 -12.91 -9.54
CA SER A 72 4.50 -11.65 -10.19
C SER A 72 3.67 -10.52 -9.58
N THR A 73 4.34 -9.64 -8.86
CA THR A 73 3.75 -8.40 -8.35
C THR A 73 3.96 -7.23 -9.31
N ASP A 74 4.61 -7.44 -10.47
CA ASP A 74 4.98 -6.37 -11.42
C ASP A 74 3.80 -5.98 -12.33
N VAL A 75 2.74 -5.47 -11.69
CA VAL A 75 1.50 -5.05 -12.34
C VAL A 75 1.41 -3.53 -12.23
N ALA A 76 1.33 -2.86 -13.38
CA ALA A 76 1.02 -1.44 -13.42
C ALA A 76 -0.36 -1.19 -12.82
N ARG A 77 -0.52 -0.09 -12.07
CA ARG A 77 -1.83 0.26 -11.54
C ARG A 77 -2.79 0.48 -12.71
N PRO A 78 -4.00 -0.09 -12.65
CA PRO A 78 -4.96 0.05 -13.74
C PRO A 78 -5.39 1.51 -13.86
N THR A 79 -5.46 2.02 -15.09
CA THR A 79 -6.12 3.31 -15.38
C THR A 79 -7.60 3.18 -15.06
N ASP A 80 -8.19 4.22 -14.45
CA ASP A 80 -9.62 4.23 -14.16
C ASP A 80 -10.47 4.20 -15.44
N ASP A 81 -11.69 3.69 -15.33
CA ASP A 81 -12.63 3.65 -16.45
C ASP A 81 -13.02 5.07 -16.88
N VAL A 82 -13.03 5.31 -18.20
CA VAL A 82 -13.28 6.64 -18.78
C VAL A 82 -14.64 7.20 -18.35
N HIS A 83 -15.67 6.35 -18.24
CA HIS A 83 -17.00 6.79 -17.83
C HIS A 83 -17.09 7.00 -16.32
N SER A 84 -16.50 6.11 -15.51
CA SER A 84 -16.40 6.30 -14.06
C SER A 84 -15.71 7.62 -13.71
N ASN A 85 -14.58 7.91 -14.36
CA ASN A 85 -13.85 9.15 -14.19
C ASN A 85 -14.72 10.38 -14.48
N LEU A 86 -15.47 10.37 -15.59
CA LEU A 86 -16.43 11.44 -15.93
C LEU A 86 -17.52 11.61 -14.87
N TYR A 87 -18.02 10.51 -14.31
CA TYR A 87 -19.03 10.56 -13.26
C TYR A 87 -18.49 11.04 -11.92
N MET A 88 -17.19 10.87 -11.65
CA MET A 88 -16.59 11.39 -10.42
C MET A 88 -16.39 12.90 -10.44
N HIS A 89 -16.37 13.54 -11.61
CA HIS A 89 -16.45 15.01 -11.72
C HIS A 89 -17.83 15.56 -11.40
N ARG A 90 -18.90 14.79 -11.67
CA ARG A 90 -20.27 15.17 -11.32
C ARG A 90 -21.12 13.98 -10.90
N VAL A 91 -21.31 13.83 -9.60
CA VAL A 91 -22.15 12.79 -9.03
C VAL A 91 -23.56 13.32 -8.85
N ASN A 92 -24.53 12.74 -9.57
CA ASN A 92 -25.95 13.09 -9.43
C ASN A 92 -26.25 14.60 -9.60
N GLY A 93 -25.53 15.28 -10.49
CA GLY A 93 -25.68 16.72 -10.75
C GLY A 93 -25.00 17.65 -9.74
N TYR A 94 -24.35 17.10 -8.71
CA TYR A 94 -23.48 17.85 -7.81
C TYR A 94 -22.04 17.77 -8.30
N ASP A 95 -21.27 18.83 -8.03
CA ASP A 95 -19.83 18.82 -8.29
C ASP A 95 -19.16 17.73 -7.45
N GLY A 96 -18.27 17.00 -8.09
CA GLY A 96 -17.48 15.94 -7.47
C GLY A 96 -16.43 16.48 -6.50
N TRP A 97 -15.58 15.58 -6.02
CA TRP A 97 -14.47 15.96 -5.16
C TRP A 97 -13.44 16.79 -5.93
N GLU A 98 -13.03 17.93 -5.36
CA GLU A 98 -12.20 18.93 -6.04
C GLU A 98 -10.84 18.40 -6.52
N TYR A 99 -10.27 17.41 -5.82
CA TYR A 99 -8.96 16.83 -6.13
C TYR A 99 -9.06 15.47 -6.84
N TRP A 100 -10.22 15.15 -7.43
CA TRP A 100 -10.41 13.88 -8.15
C TRP A 100 -9.38 13.67 -9.26
N ASP A 101 -8.99 14.74 -9.97
CA ASP A 101 -7.99 14.64 -11.04
C ASP A 101 -6.59 14.22 -10.55
N GLU A 102 -6.28 14.44 -9.28
CA GLU A 102 -4.97 14.12 -8.71
C GLU A 102 -4.89 12.63 -8.34
N ASP A 103 -5.93 12.11 -7.69
CA ASP A 103 -5.93 10.76 -7.12
C ASP A 103 -6.71 9.72 -7.95
N GLY A 104 -7.68 10.17 -8.75
CA GLY A 104 -8.62 9.31 -9.49
C GLY A 104 -8.28 9.09 -10.96
N VAL A 105 -7.28 9.81 -11.50
CA VAL A 105 -6.85 9.71 -12.92
C VAL A 105 -5.56 8.89 -13.08
N THR A 106 -4.73 8.81 -12.04
CA THR A 106 -3.38 8.26 -12.15
C THR A 106 -3.30 6.74 -11.97
N GLY A 107 -3.03 6.03 -13.09
CA GLY A 107 -2.46 4.68 -13.14
C GLY A 107 -0.93 4.68 -13.02
#